data_AF-A0A6I5KXP1-F1
#
_entry.id   AF-A0A6I5KXP1-F1
#
_cell.length_a   1.000
_cell.length_b   1.000
_cell.length_c   1.000
_cell.angle_alpha   90.00
_cell.angle_beta   90.00
_cell.angle_gamma   90.00
#
_symmetry.space_group_name_H-M   'P 1'
#
loop_
_entity.id
_entity.type
_entity.pdbx_description
1 polymer ?
#
loop_
_entity_poly.entity_id
_entity_poly.type
_entity_poly.pdbx_seq_one_letter_code
_entity_poly.pdbx_strand_id
1 'polypeptide(L)' 'MNTNKILQKIEEAIASKQTTESNRELLIEIKHEFENANTKEEIILIVLKLLEIFGIFVGALDP' A
#
# COMPACT_ATOMS: atom_id res chain seq x y z
N MET A 1 -16.17 -8.33 2.76
CA MET A 1 -15.31 -7.25 2.23
C MET A 1 -14.40 -7.86 1.18
N ASN A 2 -14.23 -7.26 0.00
CA ASN A 2 -13.40 -7.79 -1.11
C ASN A 2 -11.88 -7.60 -0.86
N THR A 3 -11.42 -7.84 0.37
CA THR A 3 -10.03 -7.65 0.85
C THR A 3 -9.03 -8.44 -0.01
N ASN A 4 -9.44 -9.61 -0.53
CA ASN A 4 -8.64 -10.42 -1.45
C ASN A 4 -8.21 -9.70 -2.74
N LYS A 5 -9.03 -8.78 -3.28
CA LYS A 5 -8.68 -8.10 -4.54
C LYS A 5 -7.56 -7.07 -4.38
N ILE A 6 -7.44 -6.46 -3.19
CA ILE A 6 -6.39 -5.49 -2.89
C ILE A 6 -5.07 -6.23 -2.66
N LEU A 7 -5.08 -7.29 -1.84
CA LEU A 7 -3.91 -8.14 -1.63
C LEU A 7 -3.39 -8.71 -2.94
N GLN A 8 -4.27 -9.22 -3.81
CA GLN A 8 -3.86 -9.71 -5.12
C GLN A 8 -3.18 -8.62 -5.98
N LYS A 9 -3.70 -7.39 -5.97
CA LYS A 9 -3.07 -6.26 -6.68
C LYS A 9 -1.71 -5.88 -6.10
N ILE A 10 -1.55 -5.97 -4.77
CA ILE A 10 -0.27 -5.73 -4.11
C ILE A 10 0.72 -6.83 -4.51
N GLU A 11 0.31 -8.10 -4.55
CA GLU A 11 1.16 -9.21 -5.02
C GLU A 11 1.56 -9.07 -6.48
N GLU A 12 0.63 -8.68 -7.35
CA GLU A 12 0.91 -8.38 -8.77
C GLU A 12 1.92 -7.24 -8.91
N ALA A 13 1.80 -6.19 -8.09
CA ALA A 13 2.73 -5.06 -8.07
C ALA A 13 4.11 -5.47 -7.54
N ILE A 14 4.18 -6.29 -6.49
CA ILE A 14 5.44 -6.85 -5.99
C ILE A 14 6.07 -7.72 -7.09
N ALA A 15 5.34 -8.62 -7.74
CA ALA A 15 5.89 -9.50 -8.77
C ALA A 15 6.32 -8.77 -10.05
N SER A 16 5.84 -7.54 -10.28
CA SER A 16 6.16 -6.75 -11.46
C SER A 16 7.64 -6.38 -11.53
N LYS A 17 8.22 -6.47 -12.73
CA LYS A 17 9.59 -6.01 -13.03
C LYS A 17 9.71 -4.48 -13.10
N GLN A 18 8.58 -3.78 -13.19
CA GLN A 18 8.54 -2.31 -13.28
C GLN A 18 8.57 -1.65 -11.89
N THR A 19 8.36 -2.44 -10.84
CA THR A 19 8.40 -1.97 -9.45
C THR A 19 9.85 -1.86 -9.00
N THR A 20 10.25 -0.65 -8.64
CA THR A 20 11.57 -0.36 -8.05
C THR A 20 11.75 -1.11 -6.75
N GLU A 21 13.00 -1.32 -6.32
CA GLU A 21 13.28 -2.05 -5.09
C GLU A 21 12.68 -1.37 -3.86
N SER A 22 12.84 -0.05 -3.75
CA SER A 22 12.25 0.72 -2.65
C SER A 22 10.72 0.61 -2.61
N ASN A 23 10.05 0.65 -3.77
CA ASN A 23 8.59 0.47 -3.81
C ASN A 23 8.19 -0.98 -3.49
N ARG A 24 9.02 -1.96 -3.86
CA ARG A 24 8.80 -3.38 -3.56
C ARG A 24 8.85 -3.64 -2.06
N GLU A 25 9.86 -3.12 -1.37
CA GLU A 25 9.99 -3.20 0.09
C GLU A 25 8.77 -2.60 0.80
N LEU A 26 8.35 -1.41 0.38
CA LEU A 26 7.19 -0.73 0.97
C LEU A 26 5.87 -1.49 0.69
N LEU A 27 5.71 -2.07 -0.50
CA LEU A 27 4.55 -2.91 -0.82
C LEU A 27 4.51 -4.20 0.01
N ILE A 28 5.67 -4.79 0.34
CA ILE A 28 5.76 -5.95 1.23
C ILE A 28 5.33 -5.57 2.66
N GLU A 29 5.76 -4.42 3.16
CA GLU A 29 5.34 -3.89 4.47
C GLU A 29 3.82 -3.68 4.51
N ILE A 30 3.27 -2.99 3.50
CA ILE A 30 1.84 -2.73 3.35
C ILE A 30 1.05 -4.04 3.27
N LYS A 31 1.54 -5.05 2.52
CA LYS A 31 0.91 -6.38 2.48
C LYS A 31 0.81 -6.98 3.88
N HIS A 32 1.91 -6.97 4.63
CA HIS A 32 1.95 -7.53 5.97
C HIS A 32 1.01 -6.79 6.93
N GLU A 33 0.97 -5.46 6.89
CA GLU A 33 0.03 -4.67 7.69
C GLU A 33 -1.42 -4.96 7.32
N PHE A 34 -1.72 -5.12 6.04
CA PHE A 34 -3.08 -5.40 5.56
C PHE A 34 -3.58 -6.80 5.91
N GLU A 35 -2.70 -7.80 5.94
CA GLU A 35 -3.03 -9.15 6.41
C GLU A 35 -3.34 -9.19 7.90
N ASN A 36 -2.76 -8.27 8.68
CA ASN A 36 -2.94 -8.17 10.13
C ASN A 36 -3.97 -7.11 10.57
N ALA A 37 -4.49 -6.30 9.64
CA ALA A 37 -5.46 -5.26 9.95
C ALA A 37 -6.82 -5.86 10.34
N ASN A 38 -7.27 -5.56 11.55
CA ASN A 38 -8.55 -6.02 12.11
C ASN A 38 -9.59 -4.90 12.20
N THR A 39 -9.16 -3.65 12.03
CA THR A 39 -9.99 -2.46 12.16
C THR A 39 -10.04 -1.65 10.87
N LYS A 40 -11.06 -0.78 10.75
CA LYS A 40 -11.18 0.10 9.59
C LYS A 40 -10.13 1.21 9.61
N GLU A 41 -9.73 1.71 10.79
CA GLU A 41 -8.65 2.70 10.91
C GLU A 41 -7.30 2.15 10.39
N GLU A 42 -6.95 0.90 10.71
CA GLU A 42 -5.73 0.26 10.20
C GLU A 42 -5.73 0.18 8.67
N ILE A 43 -6.86 -0.19 8.07
CA ILE A 43 -7.01 -0.22 6.61
C ILE A 43 -6.84 1.17 6.00
N ILE A 44 -7.34 2.23 6.64
CA ILE A 44 -7.17 3.61 6.16
C ILE A 44 -5.70 4.01 6.20
N LEU A 45 -4.97 3.70 7.27
CA LEU A 45 -3.53 3.97 7.37
C LEU A 45 -2.74 3.28 6.25
N ILE A 46 -3.09 2.04 5.93
CA ILE A 46 -2.45 1.29 4.84
C ILE A 46 -2.73 1.93 3.48
N VAL A 47 -3.94 2.42 3.25
CA VAL A 47 -4.29 3.17 2.02
C VAL A 47 -3.50 4.47 1.93
N LEU A 48 -3.26 5.17 3.05
CA LEU A 48 -2.44 6.38 3.08
C LEU A 48 -0.97 6.09 2.70
N LYS A 49 -0.38 5.03 3.26
CA LYS A 49 0.97 4.57 2.87
C LYS A 49 1.06 4.20 1.38
N LEU A 50 0.01 3.58 0.84
CA LEU A 50 -0.08 3.32 -0.61
C LEU A 50 -0.09 4.61 -1.44
N LEU A 51 -0.80 5.65 -1.00
CA LEU A 51 -0.86 6.93 -1.70
C LEU A 51 0.47 7.71 -1.65
N GLU A 52 1.27 7.53 -0.59
CA GLU A 52 2.65 8.04 -0.53
C GLU A 52 3.53 7.42 -1.62
N ILE A 53 3.43 6.11 -1.89
CA ILE A 53 4.18 5.45 -2.98
C ILE A 53 3.94 6.13 -4.33
N PHE A 54 2.70 6.56 -4.60
CA PHE A 54 2.34 7.20 -5.86
C PHE A 54 2.68 8.68 -5.92
N GLY A 55 3.30 9.26 -4.88
CA GLY A 55 3.57 10.69 -4.79
C GLY A 55 2.31 11.55 -4.78
N ILE A 56 1.15 10.95 -4.51
CA ILE A 56 -0.15 11.66 -4.50
C ILE A 56 -0.23 12.59 -3.28
N PHE A 57 0.61 12.38 -2.26
CA PHE A 57 0.70 13.20 -1.06
C PHE A 57 1.64 14.41 -1.13
N VAL A 58 2.14 14.80 -2.30
CA VAL A 58 3.05 15.97 -2.44
C VAL A 58 2.31 17.33 -2.42
N GLY A 59 1.00 17.37 -2.19
CA GLY A 59 0.22 18.63 -2.31
C GLY A 59 -0.77 18.99 -1.20
N ALA A 60 -0.89 18.21 -0.11
CA ALA A 60 -1.91 18.45 0.92
C ALA A 60 -1.35 18.73 2.33
N LEU A 61 -0.03 18.78 2.49
CA LEU A 61 0.66 19.06 3.76
C LEU A 61 1.69 20.18 3.65
N ASP A 62 1.52 21.10 2.68
CA ASP A 62 2.16 22.42 2.74
C ASP A 62 1.18 23.36 3.47
N PRO A 63 1.52 23.87 4.68
CA PRO A 63 0.70 24.84 5.41
C PRO A 63 0.69 26.24 4.77
#